data_AF-A0A2E2EJI8-F1
#
_entry.id   AF-A0A2E2EJI8-F1
#
_cell.length_a   1.000
_cell.length_b   1.000
_cell.length_c   1.000
_cell.angle_alpha   90.00
_cell.angle_beta   90.00
_cell.angle_gamma   90.00
#
_symmetry.space_group_name_H-M   'P 1'
#
loop_
_entity.id
_entity.type
_entity.pdbx_description
1 polymer ?
#
loop_
_entity_poly.entity_id
_entity_poly.type
_entity_poly.pdbx_seq_one_letter_code
_entity_poly.pdbx_strand_id
1 'polypeptide(L)'
;MRKYLPTLAELIDRLSIAQLKEVFIPEHKKEYAQEIEDIIHDIEENINENNSKVSAETIRAIVVLSQMNLHIWHNESNYRKGIKDGNNLELTHGLNGIRNTAKNKIQELVGGRKDYKIDCLAADFKDWEVSWNKK
;
A
#
# COMPACT_ATOMS: atom_id res chain seq x y z
N MET A 1 -20.00 7.13 14.73
CA MET A 1 -18.88 7.86 15.39
C MET A 1 -17.77 6.87 15.67
N ARG A 2 -16.65 6.97 14.95
CA ARG A 2 -15.59 5.96 15.00
C ARG A 2 -14.52 6.37 16.02
N LYS A 3 -14.09 5.47 16.92
CA LYS A 3 -13.16 5.79 18.04
C LYS A 3 -11.68 5.52 17.72
N TYR A 4 -11.37 4.50 16.93
CA TYR A 4 -10.07 4.30 16.26
C TYR A 4 -10.32 3.44 15.03
N LEU A 5 -9.89 3.92 13.86
CA LEU A 5 -10.02 3.25 12.56
C LEU A 5 -8.70 3.31 11.82
N PRO A 6 -8.55 2.50 10.76
CA PRO A 6 -7.44 2.66 9.85
C PRO A 6 -7.34 4.10 9.33
N THR A 7 -6.13 4.61 9.17
CA THR A 7 -5.94 5.90 8.50
C THR A 7 -6.24 5.78 6.99
N LEU A 8 -6.38 6.90 6.28
CA LEU A 8 -6.58 6.88 4.82
C LEU A 8 -5.47 6.08 4.10
N ALA A 9 -4.22 6.25 4.53
CA ALA A 9 -3.10 5.49 3.96
C ALA A 9 -3.22 3.98 4.22
N GLU A 10 -3.75 3.56 5.36
CA GLU A 10 -4.00 2.14 5.66
C GLU A 10 -5.18 1.57 4.88
N LEU A 11 -6.25 2.36 4.68
CA LEU A 11 -7.38 1.95 3.86
C LEU A 11 -6.96 1.75 2.39
N ILE A 12 -6.17 2.67 1.82
CA ILE A 12 -5.66 2.56 0.46
C ILE A 12 -4.70 1.37 0.31
N ASP A 13 -3.82 1.14 1.28
CA ASP A 13 -2.93 -0.03 1.29
C ASP A 13 -3.74 -1.33 1.27
N ARG A 14 -4.76 -1.45 2.13
CA ARG A 14 -5.69 -2.58 2.14
C ARG A 14 -6.45 -2.72 0.84
N LEU A 15 -6.96 -1.63 0.27
CA LEU A 15 -7.66 -1.62 -1.02
C LEU A 15 -6.77 -2.23 -2.11
N SER A 16 -5.51 -1.78 -2.20
CA SER A 16 -4.59 -2.27 -3.22
C SER A 16 -4.30 -3.77 -3.06
N ILE A 17 -4.22 -4.29 -1.83
CA ILE A 17 -4.02 -5.71 -1.55
C ILE A 17 -5.28 -6.52 -1.86
N ALA A 18 -6.46 -6.04 -1.46
CA ALA A 18 -7.74 -6.69 -1.75
C ALA A 18 -7.96 -6.79 -3.26
N GLN A 19 -7.61 -5.75 -4.01
CA GLN A 19 -7.68 -5.75 -5.48
C GLN A 19 -6.76 -6.81 -6.11
N LEU A 20 -5.54 -7.02 -5.58
CA LEU A 20 -4.65 -8.09 -6.04
C LEU A 20 -5.24 -9.47 -5.74
N LYS A 21 -5.83 -9.66 -4.55
CA LYS A 21 -6.49 -10.92 -4.18
C LYS A 21 -7.67 -11.23 -5.08
N GLU A 22 -8.51 -10.23 -5.39
CA GLU A 22 -9.67 -10.40 -6.30
C GLU A 22 -9.25 -10.93 -7.67
N VAL A 23 -8.10 -10.47 -8.18
CA VAL A 23 -7.58 -10.85 -9.49
C VAL A 23 -6.86 -12.20 -9.45
N PHE A 24 -6.03 -12.44 -8.42
CA PHE A 24 -5.13 -13.59 -8.37
C PHE A 24 -5.67 -14.80 -7.60
N ILE A 25 -6.75 -14.65 -6.83
CA ILE A 25 -7.44 -15.72 -6.10
C ILE A 25 -8.92 -15.72 -6.50
N PRO A 26 -9.25 -16.17 -7.72
CA PRO A 26 -10.59 -16.07 -8.27
C PRO A 26 -11.65 -16.89 -7.52
N GLU A 27 -11.25 -17.89 -6.73
CA GLU A 27 -12.15 -18.74 -5.93
C GLU A 27 -12.92 -17.95 -4.88
N HIS A 28 -12.34 -16.86 -4.38
CA HIS A 28 -12.87 -16.00 -3.33
C HIS A 28 -13.31 -14.62 -3.87
N LYS A 29 -13.50 -14.50 -5.19
CA LYS A 29 -13.75 -13.21 -5.85
C LYS A 29 -14.92 -12.41 -5.26
N LYS A 30 -16.03 -13.07 -4.92
CA LYS A 30 -17.20 -12.40 -4.33
C LYS A 30 -16.92 -11.80 -2.96
N GLU A 31 -16.11 -12.48 -2.15
CA GLU A 31 -15.73 -12.02 -0.82
C GLU A 31 -14.80 -10.81 -0.92
N TYR A 32 -13.83 -10.84 -1.85
CA TYR A 32 -12.95 -9.70 -2.10
C TYR A 32 -13.68 -8.51 -2.74
N ALA A 33 -14.66 -8.75 -3.61
CA ALA A 33 -15.50 -7.67 -4.15
C ALA A 33 -16.26 -6.94 -3.02
N GLN A 34 -16.84 -7.69 -2.08
CA GLN A 34 -17.48 -7.08 -0.91
C GLN A 34 -16.48 -6.34 -0.01
N GLU A 35 -15.30 -6.93 0.25
CA GLU A 35 -14.23 -6.27 1.01
C GLU A 35 -13.80 -4.95 0.34
N ILE A 36 -13.69 -4.93 -0.99
CA ILE A 36 -13.36 -3.72 -1.77
C ILE A 36 -14.45 -2.66 -1.62
N GLU A 37 -15.73 -3.03 -1.72
CA GLU A 37 -16.85 -2.11 -1.53
C GLU A 37 -16.83 -1.47 -0.13
N ASP A 38 -16.61 -2.28 0.92
CA ASP A 38 -16.54 -1.82 2.29
C ASP A 38 -15.36 -0.85 2.50
N ILE A 39 -14.19 -1.15 1.90
CA ILE A 39 -13.00 -0.28 1.97
C ILE A 39 -13.25 1.03 1.22
N ILE A 40 -13.86 1.00 0.03
CA ILE A 40 -14.17 2.21 -0.75
C ILE A 40 -15.12 3.12 0.04
N HIS A 41 -16.16 2.54 0.64
CA HIS A 41 -17.07 3.28 1.53
C HIS A 41 -16.30 3.95 2.68
N ASP A 42 -15.42 3.20 3.36
CA ASP A 42 -14.63 3.75 4.48
C ASP A 42 -13.64 4.84 4.06
N ILE A 43 -13.08 4.76 2.85
CA ILE A 43 -12.23 5.79 2.24
C ILE A 43 -13.04 7.07 2.01
N GLU A 44 -14.22 6.95 1.40
CA GLU A 44 -15.09 8.08 1.11
C GLU A 44 -15.53 8.78 2.40
N GLU A 45 -15.99 8.01 3.41
CA GLU A 45 -16.31 8.54 4.74
C GLU A 45 -15.09 9.23 5.37
N ASN A 46 -13.89 8.65 5.26
CA ASN A 46 -12.69 9.27 5.82
C ASN A 46 -12.34 10.59 5.14
N ILE A 47 -12.45 10.66 3.81
CA ILE A 47 -12.21 11.88 3.02
C ILE A 47 -13.21 12.96 3.43
N ASN A 48 -14.49 12.62 3.54
CA ASN A 48 -15.57 13.54 3.87
C ASN A 48 -15.46 14.03 5.33
N GLU A 49 -15.21 13.13 6.29
CA GLU A 49 -15.04 13.45 7.72
C GLU A 49 -13.87 14.41 7.95
N ASN A 50 -12.78 14.26 7.20
CA ASN A 50 -11.55 15.06 7.41
C ASN A 50 -11.39 16.21 6.41
N ASN A 51 -12.31 16.36 5.44
CA ASN A 51 -12.19 17.28 4.31
C ASN A 51 -10.80 17.17 3.62
N SER A 52 -10.34 15.93 3.45
CA SER A 52 -9.01 15.63 2.94
C SER A 52 -8.88 16.00 1.47
N LYS A 53 -7.81 16.72 1.11
CA LYS A 53 -7.51 17.02 -0.29
C LYS A 53 -6.67 15.91 -0.91
N VAL A 54 -7.22 15.24 -1.93
CA VAL A 54 -6.46 14.29 -2.76
C VAL A 54 -5.74 15.07 -3.85
N SER A 55 -4.45 15.38 -3.63
CA SER A 55 -3.62 16.11 -4.59
C SER A 55 -3.02 15.17 -5.65
N ALA A 56 -2.40 15.75 -6.69
CA ALA A 56 -1.63 14.99 -7.68
C ALA A 56 -0.48 14.19 -7.03
N GLU A 57 0.12 14.72 -5.96
CA GLU A 57 1.16 14.02 -5.20
C GLU A 57 0.58 12.85 -4.42
N THR A 58 -0.64 13.00 -3.88
CA THR A 58 -1.37 11.89 -3.23
C THR A 58 -1.62 10.78 -4.25
N ILE A 59 -2.13 11.11 -5.44
CA ILE A 59 -2.37 10.14 -6.51
C ILE A 59 -1.08 9.41 -6.89
N ARG A 60 0.04 10.14 -7.05
CA ARG A 60 1.34 9.51 -7.33
C ARG A 60 1.77 8.55 -6.22
N ALA A 61 1.58 8.93 -4.97
CA ALA A 61 1.92 8.05 -3.84
C ALA A 61 1.06 6.78 -3.81
N ILE A 62 -0.22 6.87 -4.18
CA ILE A 62 -1.12 5.72 -4.35
C ILE A 62 -0.62 4.78 -5.47
N VAL A 63 -0.16 5.32 -6.60
CA VAL A 63 0.40 4.53 -7.70
C VAL A 63 1.63 3.74 -7.24
N VAL A 64 2.57 4.41 -6.56
CA VAL A 64 3.78 3.75 -6.03
C VAL A 64 3.41 2.67 -5.01
N LEU A 65 2.52 2.97 -4.06
CA LEU A 65 2.03 2.01 -3.07
C LEU A 65 1.46 0.75 -3.75
N SER A 66 0.61 0.93 -4.75
CA SER A 66 -0.01 -0.16 -5.50
C SER A 66 1.02 -1.01 -6.26
N GLN A 67 2.01 -0.37 -6.89
CA GLN A 67 3.10 -1.07 -7.58
C GLN A 67 3.96 -1.89 -6.61
N MET A 68 4.29 -1.33 -5.43
CA MET A 68 5.08 -2.07 -4.43
C MET A 68 4.32 -3.29 -3.92
N ASN A 69 3.00 -3.16 -3.67
CA ASN A 69 2.17 -4.29 -3.28
C ASN A 69 2.10 -5.38 -4.37
N LEU A 70 2.05 -5.01 -5.65
CA LEU A 70 2.11 -5.97 -6.75
C LEU A 70 3.45 -6.72 -6.80
N HIS A 71 4.58 -6.02 -6.66
CA HIS A 71 5.90 -6.66 -6.65
C HIS A 71 6.09 -7.57 -5.43
N ILE A 72 5.65 -7.14 -4.24
CA ILE A 72 5.65 -7.96 -3.03
C ILE A 72 4.81 -9.23 -3.25
N TRP A 73 3.60 -9.09 -3.81
CA TRP A 73 2.74 -10.24 -4.10
C TRP A 73 3.41 -11.29 -4.97
N HIS A 74 4.04 -10.87 -6.07
CA HIS A 74 4.74 -11.79 -6.97
C HIS A 74 5.93 -12.48 -6.30
N ASN A 75 6.75 -11.73 -5.56
CA ASN A 75 7.91 -12.29 -4.88
C ASN A 75 7.48 -13.31 -3.81
N GLU A 76 6.50 -12.97 -2.96
CA GLU A 76 6.00 -13.90 -1.96
C GLU A 76 5.31 -15.13 -2.58
N SER A 77 4.60 -14.95 -3.70
CA SER A 77 3.94 -16.06 -4.40
C SER A 77 4.94 -17.01 -5.05
N ASN A 78 6.02 -16.48 -5.63
CA ASN A 78 7.12 -17.30 -6.15
C ASN A 78 7.83 -18.04 -5.03
N TYR A 79 8.02 -17.41 -3.86
CA TYR A 79 8.61 -18.05 -2.68
C TYR A 79 7.77 -19.23 -2.20
N ARG A 80 6.47 -19.03 -2.05
CA ARG A 80 5.52 -20.10 -1.69
C ARG A 80 5.50 -21.27 -2.68
N LYS A 81 5.76 -21.00 -3.97
CA LYS A 81 5.85 -22.01 -5.04
C LYS A 81 7.23 -22.69 -5.16
N GLY A 82 8.21 -22.27 -4.37
CA GLY A 82 9.58 -22.81 -4.43
C GLY A 82 10.37 -22.42 -5.68
N ILE A 83 9.92 -21.40 -6.43
CA ILE A 83 10.57 -20.95 -7.66
C ILE A 83 11.80 -20.12 -7.27
N LYS A 84 13.00 -20.71 -7.27
CA LYS A 84 14.21 -20.01 -6.80
C LYS A 84 14.66 -18.85 -7.70
N ASP A 85 14.35 -18.89 -9.00
CA ASP A 85 14.65 -17.80 -9.92
C ASP A 85 13.75 -16.59 -9.64
N GLY A 86 14.35 -15.48 -9.22
CA GLY A 86 13.67 -14.21 -8.95
C GLY A 86 13.17 -14.02 -7.52
N ASN A 87 13.32 -15.01 -6.63
CA ASN A 87 13.01 -14.86 -5.22
C ASN A 87 14.18 -14.26 -4.45
N ASN A 88 14.08 -12.97 -4.16
CA ASN A 88 15.02 -12.34 -3.24
C ASN A 88 14.26 -11.90 -1.98
N LEU A 89 14.45 -12.61 -0.87
CA LEU A 89 13.88 -12.23 0.44
C LEU A 89 14.31 -10.82 0.84
N GLU A 90 15.53 -10.42 0.48
CA GLU A 90 16.03 -9.06 0.70
C GLU A 90 15.24 -8.04 -0.12
N LEU A 91 14.80 -8.40 -1.34
CA LEU A 91 13.92 -7.56 -2.17
C LEU A 91 12.55 -7.36 -1.51
N THR A 92 11.95 -8.39 -0.89
CA THR A 92 10.70 -8.20 -0.14
C THR A 92 10.87 -7.19 1.00
N HIS A 93 11.96 -7.26 1.76
CA HIS A 93 12.21 -6.30 2.85
C HIS A 93 12.40 -4.87 2.33
N GLY A 94 13.17 -4.68 1.25
CA GLY A 94 13.33 -3.37 0.60
C GLY A 94 12.01 -2.80 0.08
N LEU A 95 11.21 -3.61 -0.61
CA LEU A 95 9.89 -3.19 -1.13
C LEU A 95 8.91 -2.83 -0.03
N ASN A 96 8.92 -3.55 1.10
CA ASN A 96 8.12 -3.20 2.28
C ASN A 96 8.51 -1.81 2.84
N GLY A 97 9.80 -1.47 2.81
CA GLY A 97 10.28 -0.13 3.17
C GLY A 97 9.67 0.96 2.26
N ILE A 98 9.75 0.77 0.94
CA ILE A 98 9.20 1.72 -0.05
C ILE A 98 7.67 1.82 0.07
N ARG A 99 6.97 0.70 0.30
CA ARG A 99 5.54 0.66 0.59
C ARG A 99 5.19 1.56 1.77
N ASN A 100 5.92 1.46 2.87
CA ASN A 100 5.71 2.29 4.05
C ASN A 100 6.03 3.76 3.79
N THR A 101 7.08 4.07 3.03
CA THR A 101 7.37 5.44 2.60
C THR A 101 6.20 6.03 1.80
N ALA A 102 5.62 5.27 0.87
CA ALA A 102 4.46 5.71 0.10
C ALA A 102 3.23 5.95 1.01
N LYS A 103 2.97 5.06 1.97
CA LYS A 103 1.90 5.25 2.97
C LYS A 103 2.10 6.50 3.82
N ASN A 104 3.32 6.72 4.32
CA ASN A 104 3.67 7.90 5.08
C ASN A 104 3.47 9.17 4.24
N LYS A 105 3.85 9.15 2.95
CA LYS A 105 3.66 10.26 2.03
C LYS A 105 2.17 10.58 1.82
N ILE A 106 1.33 9.55 1.63
CA ILE A 106 -0.13 9.74 1.57
C ILE A 106 -0.64 10.41 2.85
N GLN A 107 -0.25 9.89 4.02
CA GLN A 107 -0.70 10.43 5.30
C GLN A 107 -0.23 11.87 5.55
N GLU A 108 0.99 12.21 5.13
CA GLU A 108 1.53 13.57 5.23
C GLU A 108 0.76 14.57 4.37
N LEU A 109 0.39 14.17 3.14
CA LEU A 109 -0.31 15.03 2.19
C LEU A 109 -1.78 15.24 2.56
N VAL A 110 -2.44 14.21 3.09
CA VAL A 110 -3.87 14.27 3.46
C VAL A 110 -4.12 14.76 4.88
N GLY A 111 -3.07 14.85 5.71
CA GLY A 111 -3.13 15.29 7.10
C GLY A 111 -3.63 14.22 8.08
N GLY A 112 -3.99 14.62 9.30
CA GLY A 112 -4.57 13.71 10.30
C GLY A 112 -3.56 12.87 11.11
N ARG A 113 -4.04 11.75 11.66
CA ARG A 113 -3.28 10.84 12.54
C ARG A 113 -2.14 10.18 11.76
N LYS A 114 -0.91 10.28 12.27
CA LYS A 114 0.27 9.63 11.68
C LYS A 114 0.63 8.38 12.46
N ASP A 115 0.37 7.23 11.86
CA ASP A 115 0.84 5.94 12.38
C ASP A 115 2.23 5.66 11.81
N TYR A 116 3.25 6.31 12.38
CA TYR A 116 4.63 6.08 11.96
C TYR A 116 5.02 4.64 12.29
N LYS A 117 5.16 3.81 11.26
CA LYS A 117 5.96 2.59 11.35
C LYS A 117 7.36 2.94 10.85
N ILE A 118 8.31 2.94 11.79
CA ILE A 118 9.73 2.96 11.45
C ILE A 118 10.08 1.52 11.07
N ASP A 119 10.03 1.20 9.77
CA ASP A 119 10.57 -0.07 9.31
C ASP A 119 12.05 0.10 8.92
N CYS A 120 12.81 -0.92 9.33
CA CYS A 120 14.25 -0.95 9.49
C CYS A 120 14.98 -1.08 8.14
N LEU A 121 16.03 -0.28 7.96
CA LEU A 121 17.18 -0.47 7.06
C LEU A 121 16.88 -0.89 5.60
N ALA A 122 16.39 0.05 4.78
CA ALA A 122 16.38 -0.07 3.31
C ALA A 122 17.66 0.52 2.65
N ALA A 123 18.80 0.52 3.35
CA ALA A 123 20.03 1.16 2.87
C ALA A 123 20.63 0.48 1.61
N ASP A 124 20.25 -0.77 1.35
CA ASP A 124 20.86 -1.61 0.31
C ASP A 124 20.07 -1.66 -1.02
N PHE A 125 18.87 -1.05 -1.12
CA PHE A 125 18.00 -1.10 -2.31
C PHE A 125 17.97 0.22 -3.11
N LYS A 126 19.15 0.73 -3.49
CA LYS A 126 19.29 2.02 -4.19
C LYS A 126 18.61 2.08 -5.56
N ASP A 127 18.62 0.99 -6.33
CA ASP A 127 18.05 0.96 -7.69
C ASP A 127 16.51 1.06 -7.71
N TRP A 128 15.87 0.70 -6.60
CA TRP A 128 14.41 0.74 -6.45
C TRP A 128 13.94 2.01 -5.70
N GLU A 129 14.87 2.90 -5.35
CA GLU A 129 14.55 4.12 -4.65
C GLU A 129 13.61 5.01 -5.47
N VAL A 130 12.44 5.30 -4.91
CA VAL A 130 11.45 6.16 -5.57
C VAL A 130 11.80 7.62 -5.32
N SER A 131 12.07 8.37 -6.38
CA SER A 131 12.29 9.82 -6.28
C SER A 131 10.98 10.53 -5.92
N TRP A 132 10.85 11.14 -4.74
CA TRP A 132 9.62 11.81 -4.32
C TRP A 132 9.55 13.30 -4.65
N ASN A 133 10.70 13.98 -4.72
CA ASN A 133 10.94 15.27 -5.37
C ASN A 133 12.46 15.51 -5.43
N LYS A 134 12.93 16.18 -6.48
CA LYS A 134 14.33 16.65 -6.60
C LYS A 134 14.55 17.81 -5.63
N LYS A 135 15.80 17.96 -5.18
CA LYS A 135 16.33 19.16 -4.52
C LYS A 135 15.86 20.44 -5.23
#